data_AF-A0A662CB04-F1
#
_entry.id   AF-A0A662CB04-F1
#
_cell.length_a   1.000
_cell.length_b   1.000
_cell.length_c   1.000
_cell.angle_alpha   90.00
_cell.angle_beta   90.00
_cell.angle_gamma   90.00
#
_symmetry.space_group_name_H-M   'P 1'
#
loop_
_entity.id
_entity.type
_entity.pdbx_description
1 polymer ?
#
loop_
_entity_poly.entity_id
_entity_poly.type
_entity_poly.pdbx_seq_one_letter_code
_entity_poly.pdbx_strand_id
1 'polypeptide(L)' 'PMHPSPNAGYPESAMAGALAIKLGGPCYYFGEWIERPWMGHGEPPDLKAMEKGIVLSKVTFLVALLIIWVLHPVL' A
#
# COMPACT_ATOMS: atom_id res chain seq x y z
N PRO A 1 3.41 6.58 15.54
CA PRO A 1 3.06 6.20 14.15
C PRO A 1 2.72 7.46 13.34
N MET A 2 3.38 7.70 12.20
CA MET A 2 3.09 8.88 11.37
C MET A 2 1.78 8.76 10.58
N HIS A 3 1.31 7.52 10.38
CA HIS A 3 0.00 7.26 9.80
C HIS A 3 -1.05 7.13 10.92
N PRO A 4 -2.21 7.83 10.84
CA PRO A 4 -3.19 7.83 11.93
C PRO A 4 -3.95 6.52 12.07
N SER A 5 -4.13 5.77 10.97
CA SER A 5 -4.70 4.43 11.05
C SER A 5 -3.61 3.41 11.42
N PRO A 6 -3.84 2.57 12.45
CA PRO A 6 -2.90 1.54 12.88
C PRO A 6 -2.75 0.40 11.85
N ASN A 7 -3.72 0.27 10.94
CA ASN A 7 -3.75 -0.74 9.89
C ASN A 7 -3.22 -0.23 8.54
N ALA A 8 -2.81 1.04 8.49
CA ALA A 8 -2.29 1.68 7.29
C ALA A 8 -0.85 2.17 7.52
N GLY A 9 -0.26 2.87 6.56
CA GLY A 9 1.15 3.26 6.58
C GLY A 9 2.09 2.14 6.14
N TYR A 10 2.12 0.99 6.83
CA TYR A 10 2.99 -0.14 6.44
C TYR A 10 2.69 -0.72 5.05
N PRO A 11 1.45 -1.18 4.76
CA PRO A 11 1.13 -1.72 3.43
C PRO A 11 1.22 -0.65 2.34
N GLU A 12 0.88 0.61 2.65
CA GLU A 12 0.98 1.74 1.73
C GLU A 12 2.43 2.08 1.39
N SER A 13 3.33 2.08 2.39
CA SER A 13 4.76 2.30 2.18
C SER A 13 5.39 1.17 1.36
N ALA A 14 4.98 -0.08 1.61
CA ALA A 14 5.42 -1.23 0.83
C ALA A 14 4.96 -1.14 -0.63
N MET A 15 3.69 -0.79 -0.88
CA MET A 15 3.14 -0.55 -2.22
C MET A 15 3.87 0.58 -2.94
N ALA A 16 4.06 1.72 -2.26
CA ALA A 16 4.77 2.88 -2.81
C ALA A 16 6.20 2.53 -3.21
N GLY A 17 6.93 1.80 -2.35
CA GLY A 17 8.27 1.32 -2.64
C GLY A 17 8.32 0.32 -3.79
N ALA A 18 7.41 -0.65 -3.84
CA ALA A 18 7.37 -1.69 -4.88
C ALA A 18 7.04 -1.13 -6.27
N LEU A 19 6.24 -0.06 -6.33
CA LEU A 19 5.83 0.57 -7.58
C LEU A 19 6.69 1.78 -7.98
N ALA A 20 7.65 2.19 -7.13
CA ALA A 20 8.45 3.42 -7.29
C ALA A 20 7.57 4.67 -7.53
N ILE A 21 6.53 4.81 -6.71
CA ILE A 21 5.61 5.95 -6.69
C ILE A 21 5.61 6.60 -5.29
N LYS A 22 5.06 7.80 -5.20
CA LYS A 22 4.71 8.40 -3.91
C LYS A 22 3.22 8.24 -3.59
N LEU A 23 2.92 7.85 -2.36
CA LEU A 23 1.56 7.75 -1.80
C LEU A 23 1.43 8.59 -0.53
N GLY A 24 0.20 8.87 -0.12
CA GLY A 24 -0.08 9.74 1.03
C GLY A 24 0.09 11.21 0.68
N GLY A 25 0.84 11.95 1.49
CA GLY A 25 1.03 13.38 1.31
C GLY A 25 -0.14 14.25 1.75
N PRO A 26 0.02 15.59 1.70
CA PRO A 26 -0.99 16.54 2.16
C PRO A 26 -2.31 16.37 1.43
N CYS A 27 -3.42 16.37 2.17
CA CYS A 27 -4.76 16.19 1.59
C CYS A 27 -5.85 16.88 2.42
N TYR A 28 -7.01 17.07 1.82
CA TYR A 28 -8.20 17.48 2.56
C TYR A 28 -8.88 16.26 3.19
N TYR A 29 -9.18 16.34 4.48
CA TYR A 29 -9.92 15.32 5.23
C TYR A 29 -10.99 16.01 6.07
N PHE A 30 -12.26 15.63 5.87
CA PHE A 30 -13.42 16.31 6.48
C PHE A 30 -13.41 17.85 6.31
N GLY A 31 -12.92 18.34 5.16
CA GLY A 31 -12.85 19.77 4.85
C GLY A 31 -11.63 20.48 5.45
N GLU A 32 -10.83 19.82 6.27
CA GLU A 32 -9.60 20.37 6.83
C GLU A 32 -8.38 19.95 6.03
N TRP A 33 -7.43 20.87 5.84
CA TRP A 33 -6.14 20.55 5.25
C TRP A 33 -5.28 19.81 6.27
N ILE A 34 -4.88 18.58 5.94
CA ILE A 34 -4.05 17.74 6.80
C ILE A 34 -2.70 17.53 6.13
N GLU A 35 -1.64 18.01 6.78
CA GLU A 35 -0.25 17.68 6.43
C GLU A 35 0.03 16.22 6.77
N ARG A 36 0.46 15.43 5.78
CA ARG A 36 0.85 14.02 5.96
C ARG A 36 2.17 13.76 5.25
N PRO A 37 3.00 12.85 5.78
CA PRO A 37 4.22 12.48 5.08
C PRO A 37 3.90 11.78 3.76
N TRP A 38 4.76 11.99 2.77
CA TRP A 38 4.82 11.13 1.60
C TRP A 38 5.47 9.80 1.95
N MET A 39 4.94 8.71 1.39
CA MET A 39 5.50 7.37 1.45
C MET A 39 6.04 7.00 0.08
N GLY A 40 7.24 6.41 0.02
CA GLY A 40 7.90 6.07 -1.24
C GLY A 40 8.58 7.27 -1.92
N HIS A 41 8.81 7.14 -3.22
CA HIS A 41 9.54 8.12 -4.04
C HIS A 41 9.03 8.07 -5.48
N GLY A 42 9.27 9.12 -6.26
CA GLY A 42 8.80 9.22 -7.65
C GLY A 42 7.51 10.03 -7.81
N GLU A 43 6.82 9.80 -8.91
CA GLU A 43 5.60 10.52 -9.25
C GLU A 43 4.37 9.96 -8.51
N PRO A 44 3.29 10.75 -8.38
CA PRO A 44 2.00 10.22 -7.94
C PRO A 44 1.54 9.07 -8.87
N PRO A 45 0.68 8.16 -8.38
CA PRO A 45 0.19 7.06 -9.19
C PRO A 45 -0.57 7.55 -10.43
N ASP A 46 -0.21 6.98 -11.59
CA ASP A 46 -1.00 7.05 -12.82
C ASP A 46 -1.84 5.77 -13.01
N LEU A 47 -2.59 5.68 -14.10
CA LEU A 47 -3.42 4.51 -14.40
C LEU A 47 -2.60 3.21 -14.47
N LYS A 48 -1.37 3.28 -15.01
CA LYS A 48 -0.49 2.13 -15.13
C LYS A 48 0.02 1.65 -13.76
N ALA A 49 0.31 2.58 -12.85
CA ALA A 49 0.66 2.27 -11.47
C ALA A 49 -0.53 1.62 -10.74
N MET A 50 -1.76 2.08 -10.98
CA MET A 50 -2.96 1.44 -10.42
C MET A 50 -3.13 0.00 -10.92
N GLU A 51 -2.97 -0.26 -12.21
CA GLU A 51 -3.02 -1.61 -12.79
C GLU A 51 -1.97 -2.53 -12.17
N LYS A 52 -0.73 -2.05 -12.05
CA LYS A 52 0.35 -2.79 -11.37
C LYS A 52 0.05 -3.03 -9.90
N GLY A 53 -0.54 -2.06 -9.20
CA GLY A 53 -0.94 -2.18 -7.80
C GLY A 53 -2.01 -3.26 -7.59
N ILE A 54 -2.97 -3.39 -8.52
CA ILE A 54 -3.97 -4.47 -8.50
C ILE A 54 -3.28 -5.83 -8.67
N VAL A 55 -2.37 -5.95 -9.64
CA VAL A 55 -1.61 -7.19 -9.87
C VAL A 55 -0.78 -7.55 -8.63
N LEU A 56 -0.06 -6.58 -8.06
CA LEU A 56 0.75 -6.78 -6.86
C LEU A 56 -0.09 -7.23 -5.67
N SER A 57 -1.29 -6.65 -5.50
CA SER A 57 -2.22 -7.05 -4.44
C SER A 57 -2.70 -8.49 -4.61
N LYS A 58 -3.06 -8.88 -5.84
CA LYS A 58 -3.46 -10.26 -6.16
C LYS A 58 -2.34 -11.26 -5.89
N VAL A 59 -1.12 -10.95 -6.32
CA VAL A 59 0.05 -11.82 -6.09
C VAL A 59 0.34 -11.93 -4.60
N THR A 60 0.35 -10.82 -3.86
CA THR A 60 0.54 -10.81 -2.40
C THR A 60 -0.49 -11.70 -1.70
N PHE A 61 -1.77 -11.62 -2.11
CA PHE A 61 -2.82 -12.46 -1.55
C PHE A 61 -2.59 -13.96 -1.83
N LEU A 62 -2.23 -14.33 -3.05
CA LEU A 62 -1.93 -15.73 -3.40
C LEU A 62 -0.70 -16.27 -2.66
N VAL A 63 0.34 -15.45 -2.49
CA VAL A 63 1.53 -15.80 -1.70
C VAL A 63 1.16 -15.99 -0.23
N ALA A 64 0.32 -15.13 0.35
CA ALA A 64 -0.16 -15.29 1.71
C ALA A 64 -0.95 -16.59 1.89
N LEU A 65 -1.85 -16.92 0.96
CA LEU A 65 -2.56 -18.21 0.96
C LEU A 65 -1.61 -19.40 0.86
N LEU A 66 -0.59 -19.32 -0.01
CA LEU A 66 0.41 -20.37 -0.14
C LEU A 66 1.21 -20.55 1.15
N ILE A 67 1.62 -19.45 1.81
CA ILE A 67 2.31 -19.50 3.10
C ILE A 67 1.43 -20.16 4.15
N ILE A 68 0.15 -19.76 4.25
CA ILE A 68 -0.80 -20.37 5.18
C ILE A 68 -0.95 -21.86 4.90
N TRP A 69 -1.09 -22.26 3.63
CA TRP A 69 -1.20 -23.66 3.24
C TRP A 69 0.05 -24.47 3.59
N VAL A 70 1.26 -23.93 3.33
CA VAL A 70 2.52 -24.59 3.70
C VAL A 70 2.66 -24.76 5.21
N LEU A 71 2.26 -23.75 5.99
CA LEU A 71 2.37 -23.76 7.45
C LEU A 71 1.24 -24.56 8.13
N HIS A 72 0.06 -24.61 7.50
CA HIS A 72 -1.14 -25.29 7.99
C HIS A 72 -1.78 -26.12 6.87
N PRO A 73 -1.16 -27.24 6.48
CA PRO A 73 -1.58 -28.03 5.32
C PRO A 73 -2.90 -28.81 5.50
N VAL A 74 -3.56 -28.67 6.65
CA VAL A 74 -4.75 -29.46 7.06
C VAL A 74 -5.99 -28.60 7.33
N LEU A 75 -5.94 -27.31 6.95
CA LEU A 75 -7.12 -26.52 6.58
C LEU A 75 -7.27 -26.57 5.06
#